data_AF-A0A3B9YKU6-F1
#
_entry.id   AF-A0A3B9YKU6-F1
#
_cell.length_a   1.000
_cell.length_b   1.000
_cell.length_c   1.000
_cell.angle_alpha   90.00
_cell.angle_beta   90.00
_cell.angle_gamma   90.00
#
_symmetry.space_group_name_H-M   'P 1'
#
loop_
_entity.id
_entity.type
_entity.pdbx_description
1 polymer ?
#
loop_
_entity_poly.entity_id
_entity_poly.type
_entity_poly.pdbx_seq_one_letter_code
_entity_poly.pdbx_strand_id
1 'polypeptide(L)'
;MADHPAALGHPGARARGLHGHGGGRHQLERAEVPPRSGGFLRPASRLDGHAGGPACDEALAGGARRDPRDARPAPRRDRARPGRQGHEERGRLRRAAPASRLVGHPRHPPGRDFAPLAHPARAARRAAQAEAPAHGVLAPPPQAGVRSAGPAQWLVRGAPVKSLGRLRTALGERSDYDAVAQCSRCGYCEQACPTYKATGREAQSARGRNQIVRQFLEGKFEDPSSAEEALSTCLLCGACTTACPARVPTPDLVLEARREILGQPEWARRLLRHLLVVRPDLLAKAVRAGFALKRMGLAGLAAKTGLLRLLGLRALAEADAHVKETPERTLAEALREDASLRAGPDAAWSYFAACGTNFVFPRVGLASLRILHRVHGRGAFLDNPCCGLLAFNYGDLETARELARLNIQRWEDRRSDAPVFADCSSCAAFLKSYPQLFLRDPAWRERAEAFAARVKDIVEVEAPVRPGVLPGLVTLHDSCRARHGQGLFKEPRAAVKAAAAAFAEMECSDDCCGGAGLFAFKHPELSEELLRRKIGHAKAAGARTVCASGTSCLIQLARGLEKYYPEGRVVHWSEAVCEALDGSDG
;
A
#
# COMPACT_ATOMS: atom_id res chain seq x y z
N MET A 1 45.66 -1.19 26.98
CA MET A 1 46.71 -0.66 27.86
C MET A 1 46.60 0.86 27.85
N ALA A 2 47.07 1.51 28.92
CA ALA A 2 46.89 2.94 29.17
C ALA A 2 47.67 3.80 28.12
N ASP A 3 47.41 5.10 27.94
CA ASP A 3 47.72 6.14 28.93
C ASP A 3 46.89 7.42 28.80
N HIS A 4 46.74 8.08 29.95
CA HIS A 4 46.33 9.48 30.11
C HIS A 4 47.39 10.14 31.00
N PRO A 5 47.92 11.31 30.64
CA PRO A 5 47.82 12.46 31.54
C PRO A 5 47.66 13.81 30.76
N ALA A 6 47.45 14.97 31.37
CA ALA A 6 46.81 15.37 32.63
C ALA A 6 46.68 16.92 32.65
N ALA A 7 46.04 17.45 33.70
CA ALA A 7 46.29 18.78 34.30
C ALA A 7 45.85 20.06 33.55
N LEU A 8 45.49 21.17 34.20
CA LEU A 8 44.92 21.50 35.54
C LEU A 8 44.61 23.02 35.52
N GLY A 9 43.79 23.54 36.45
CA GLY A 9 43.87 24.96 36.86
C GLY A 9 42.67 25.89 36.61
N HIS A 10 41.71 25.87 37.55
CA HIS A 10 40.99 27.07 38.02
C HIS A 10 41.93 27.93 38.93
N PRO A 11 41.57 29.14 39.45
CA PRO A 11 40.24 29.75 39.66
C PRO A 11 40.10 31.22 39.19
N GLY A 12 38.89 31.80 39.06
CA GLY A 12 38.16 32.52 40.13
C GLY A 12 38.16 34.05 39.86
N ALA A 13 37.30 34.91 40.42
CA ALA A 13 36.03 34.73 41.15
C ALA A 13 35.31 36.09 41.30
N ARG A 14 33.94 36.10 41.29
CA ARG A 14 33.03 37.10 41.93
C ARG A 14 33.07 38.58 41.42
N ALA A 15 32.03 39.40 41.59
CA ALA A 15 30.57 39.22 41.77
C ALA A 15 29.83 40.58 41.73
N ARG A 16 28.49 40.53 41.72
CA ARG A 16 27.49 41.59 42.00
C ARG A 16 27.20 42.57 40.84
N GLY A 17 25.90 42.82 40.61
CA GLY A 17 25.36 43.89 39.78
C GLY A 17 24.42 44.78 40.60
N LEU A 18 23.53 45.54 39.96
CA LEU A 18 22.28 46.08 40.55
C LEU A 18 21.36 46.71 39.47
N HIS A 19 20.13 47.06 39.86
CA HIS A 19 19.01 47.45 38.99
C HIS A 19 19.10 48.87 38.37
N GLY A 20 18.32 49.09 37.30
CA GLY A 20 17.92 50.41 36.82
C GLY A 20 16.70 50.36 35.87
N HIS A 21 15.60 51.02 36.23
CA HIS A 21 14.44 51.25 35.34
C HIS A 21 14.66 52.52 34.49
N GLY A 22 14.09 52.57 33.29
CA GLY A 22 13.96 53.80 32.50
C GLY A 22 13.19 53.57 31.20
N GLY A 23 12.06 54.25 31.03
CA GLY A 23 11.25 54.18 29.80
C GLY A 23 11.50 55.36 28.88
N GLY A 24 11.31 55.17 27.57
CA GLY A 24 11.34 56.23 26.57
C GLY A 24 10.54 55.82 25.33
N ARG A 25 9.68 56.71 24.84
CA ARG A 25 8.93 56.52 23.58
C ARG A 25 9.58 57.30 22.43
N HIS A 26 9.26 56.83 21.23
CA HIS A 26 9.15 57.55 19.95
C HIS A 26 10.23 57.38 18.86
N GLN A 27 9.66 57.05 17.68
CA GLN A 27 10.05 57.42 16.31
C GLN A 27 11.19 56.66 15.62
N LEU A 28 10.76 55.69 14.81
CA LEU A 28 10.96 55.68 13.34
C LEU A 28 12.28 56.23 12.79
N GLU A 29 13.13 55.32 12.33
CA GLU A 29 13.87 55.52 11.08
C GLU A 29 13.95 54.20 10.29
N ARG A 30 13.88 54.30 8.96
CA ARG A 30 13.96 53.13 8.06
C ARG A 30 15.42 52.84 7.76
N ALA A 31 15.82 51.58 7.92
CA ALA A 31 17.04 51.06 7.30
C ALA A 31 16.68 49.75 6.56
N GLU A 32 16.78 49.77 5.24
CA GLU A 32 16.58 48.60 4.40
C GLU A 32 17.78 47.65 4.53
N VAL A 33 17.52 46.36 4.72
CA VAL A 33 18.55 45.31 4.74
C VAL A 33 18.17 44.27 3.68
N PRO A 34 19.07 43.92 2.73
CA PRO A 34 18.72 43.08 1.59
C PRO A 34 18.51 41.61 2.01
N PRO A 35 17.59 40.88 1.36
CA PRO A 35 17.31 39.49 1.69
C PRO A 35 18.47 38.57 1.26
N ARG A 36 19.07 37.87 2.22
CA ARG A 36 19.99 36.77 1.92
C ARG A 36 19.21 35.60 1.31
N SER A 37 19.71 35.10 0.18
CA SER A 37 19.12 34.01 -0.61
C SER A 37 19.20 32.65 0.11
N GLY A 38 18.15 32.32 0.88
CA GLY A 38 17.91 30.96 1.38
C GLY A 38 16.91 30.22 0.50
N GLY A 39 17.40 29.33 -0.38
CA GLY A 39 16.58 28.58 -1.33
C GLY A 39 15.72 27.49 -0.69
N PHE A 40 14.59 27.84 -0.10
CA PHE A 40 13.57 26.88 0.31
C PHE A 40 12.84 26.31 -0.91
N LEU A 41 13.01 25.01 -1.16
CA LEU A 41 12.23 24.25 -2.13
C LEU A 41 10.75 24.23 -1.72
N ARG A 42 9.93 25.08 -2.37
CA ARG A 42 8.47 24.99 -2.30
C ARG A 42 8.02 23.65 -2.91
N PRO A 43 7.16 22.86 -2.25
CA PRO A 43 6.49 21.76 -2.92
C PRO A 43 5.54 22.32 -3.99
N ALA A 44 5.74 21.91 -5.25
CA ALA A 44 4.90 22.32 -6.36
C ALA A 44 3.55 21.60 -6.35
N SER A 45 2.64 22.02 -5.46
CA SER A 45 1.23 21.63 -5.51
C SER A 45 0.52 22.35 -6.66
N ARG A 46 0.77 21.95 -7.90
CA ARG A 46 -0.21 22.18 -8.96
C ARG A 46 -1.41 21.28 -8.67
N LEU A 47 -2.59 21.88 -8.66
CA LEU A 47 -3.87 21.18 -8.60
C LEU A 47 -4.12 20.52 -9.97
N ASP A 48 -3.41 19.42 -10.25
CA ASP A 48 -3.79 18.52 -11.34
C ASP A 48 -5.17 17.94 -11.00
N GLY A 49 -6.16 18.21 -11.86
CA GLY A 49 -7.55 17.89 -11.60
C GLY A 49 -7.75 16.39 -11.32
N HIS A 50 -8.46 16.10 -10.22
CA HIS A 50 -8.93 14.74 -9.93
C HIS A 50 -9.97 14.31 -10.97
N ALA A 51 -9.50 13.71 -12.06
CA ALA A 51 -10.33 12.86 -12.91
C ALA A 51 -10.70 11.61 -12.10
N GLY A 52 -11.85 11.66 -11.42
CA GLY A 52 -12.50 10.46 -10.91
C GLY A 52 -12.85 9.57 -12.10
N GLY A 53 -12.22 8.41 -12.20
CA GLY A 53 -12.62 7.39 -13.16
C GLY A 53 -14.05 6.93 -12.91
N PRO A 54 -14.75 6.42 -13.94
CA PRO A 54 -16.08 5.84 -13.77
C PRO A 54 -16.07 4.66 -12.78
N ALA A 55 -17.24 4.33 -12.24
CA ALA A 55 -17.38 3.26 -11.25
C ALA A 55 -17.00 1.88 -11.83
N CYS A 56 -16.18 1.13 -11.08
CA CYS A 56 -15.44 -0.05 -11.52
C CYS A 56 -16.24 -1.33 -11.87
N ASP A 57 -17.52 -1.41 -11.50
CA ASP A 57 -18.18 -2.73 -11.34
C ASP A 57 -19.08 -3.16 -12.54
N GLU A 58 -19.20 -2.37 -13.62
CA GLU A 58 -20.04 -2.77 -14.79
C GLU A 58 -19.48 -3.97 -15.57
N ALA A 59 -18.15 -4.18 -15.58
CA ALA A 59 -17.50 -5.19 -16.43
C ALA A 59 -17.69 -6.66 -16.00
N LEU A 60 -18.13 -6.92 -14.76
CA LEU A 60 -18.28 -8.29 -14.23
C LEU A 60 -19.72 -8.83 -14.28
N ALA A 61 -20.69 -8.01 -14.69
CA ALA A 61 -22.12 -8.31 -14.62
C ALA A 61 -22.78 -8.52 -16.00
N GLY A 62 -22.44 -9.64 -16.66
CA GLY A 62 -23.27 -10.24 -17.72
C GLY A 62 -23.11 -9.65 -19.14
N GLY A 63 -22.90 -10.55 -20.10
CA GLY A 63 -22.85 -10.19 -21.52
C GLY A 63 -24.23 -9.85 -22.10
N ALA A 64 -24.64 -8.59 -22.03
CA ALA A 64 -25.78 -8.08 -22.79
C ALA A 64 -25.37 -7.77 -24.24
N ARG A 65 -25.90 -8.52 -25.21
CA ARG A 65 -25.74 -8.19 -26.64
C ARG A 65 -26.46 -6.87 -26.92
N ARG A 66 -25.74 -5.84 -27.38
CA ARG A 66 -26.39 -4.64 -27.94
C ARG A 66 -27.00 -4.97 -29.30
N ASP A 67 -28.28 -4.64 -29.47
CA ASP A 67 -29.01 -4.77 -30.74
C ASP A 67 -28.45 -3.77 -31.77
N PRO A 68 -28.11 -4.15 -33.03
CA PRO A 68 -27.52 -3.24 -34.01
C PRO A 68 -28.43 -2.12 -34.56
N ARG A 69 -29.64 -1.91 -34.03
CA ARG A 69 -30.67 -1.06 -34.68
C ARG A 69 -30.69 0.41 -34.25
N ASP A 70 -30.08 0.78 -33.13
CA ASP A 70 -30.05 2.17 -32.64
C ASP A 70 -28.72 2.88 -32.93
N ALA A 71 -28.50 3.19 -34.20
CA ALA A 71 -27.41 4.06 -34.66
C ALA A 71 -27.96 5.20 -35.55
N ARG A 72 -28.30 6.34 -34.95
CA ARG A 72 -28.59 7.58 -35.70
C ARG A 72 -27.27 8.17 -36.22
N PRO A 73 -27.14 8.49 -37.52
CA PRO A 73 -25.89 9.00 -38.08
C PRO A 73 -25.67 10.49 -37.77
N ALA A 74 -24.45 10.84 -37.36
CA ALA A 74 -23.97 12.22 -37.29
C ALA A 74 -23.50 12.71 -38.69
N PRO A 75 -23.53 14.02 -38.98
CA PRO A 75 -23.36 14.53 -40.35
C PRO A 75 -21.91 14.44 -40.85
N ARG A 76 -21.78 14.19 -42.16
CA ARG A 76 -20.49 14.14 -42.87
C ARG A 76 -19.87 15.54 -43.00
N ARG A 77 -18.54 15.62 -42.96
CA ARG A 77 -17.76 16.75 -43.50
C ARG A 77 -16.99 16.28 -44.72
N ASP A 78 -17.21 16.91 -45.85
CA ASP A 78 -16.49 16.63 -47.09
C ASP A 78 -15.05 17.12 -47.04
N ARG A 79 -14.12 16.29 -47.54
CA ARG A 79 -12.85 16.73 -48.14
C ARG A 79 -12.51 15.86 -49.35
N ALA A 80 -11.99 16.51 -50.38
CA ALA A 80 -11.92 15.99 -51.74
C ALA A 80 -10.75 15.01 -51.99
N ARG A 81 -10.94 14.17 -53.02
CA ARG A 81 -9.92 13.46 -53.83
C ARG A 81 -9.54 14.34 -55.04
N PRO A 82 -8.38 14.18 -55.73
CA PRO A 82 -7.90 12.95 -56.39
C PRO A 82 -6.38 12.68 -56.22
N GLY A 83 -5.73 11.65 -56.80
CA GLY A 83 -6.17 10.55 -57.70
C GLY A 83 -5.15 9.38 -57.69
N ARG A 84 -5.60 8.15 -57.93
CA ARG A 84 -5.33 7.30 -59.14
C ARG A 84 -3.89 6.79 -59.35
N GLN A 85 -3.71 5.50 -59.03
CA GLN A 85 -3.01 4.40 -59.76
C GLN A 85 -2.70 3.31 -58.71
N GLY A 86 -2.93 2.00 -58.87
CA GLY A 86 -3.57 1.27 -59.96
C GLY A 86 -2.72 0.08 -60.40
N HIS A 87 -2.95 -1.11 -59.82
CA HIS A 87 -2.65 -2.41 -60.46
C HIS A 87 -3.45 -3.54 -59.79
N GLU A 88 -4.01 -4.44 -60.61
CA GLU A 88 -4.65 -5.68 -60.18
C GLU A 88 -3.62 -6.80 -60.01
N GLU A 89 -3.92 -7.79 -59.16
CA GLU A 89 -3.94 -9.18 -59.65
C GLU A 89 -4.86 -10.09 -58.83
N ARG A 90 -5.21 -11.25 -59.40
CA ARG A 90 -6.36 -12.07 -58.99
C ARG A 90 -5.91 -13.49 -58.59
N GLY A 91 -6.41 -13.98 -57.45
CA GLY A 91 -6.31 -15.39 -57.05
C GLY A 91 -7.65 -15.86 -56.49
N ARG A 92 -8.15 -17.04 -56.88
CA ARG A 92 -9.56 -17.44 -56.73
C ARG A 92 -9.66 -18.94 -56.41
N LEU A 93 -10.79 -19.37 -55.84
CA LEU A 93 -11.24 -20.78 -55.66
C LEU A 93 -10.63 -21.51 -54.43
N ARG A 94 -11.28 -22.49 -53.76
CA ARG A 94 -12.58 -23.16 -54.01
C ARG A 94 -13.21 -23.70 -52.71
N ARG A 95 -14.49 -24.12 -52.80
CA ARG A 95 -15.32 -24.73 -51.73
C ARG A 95 -14.95 -26.20 -51.47
N ALA A 96 -15.26 -26.73 -50.27
CA ALA A 96 -16.17 -27.89 -50.10
C ALA A 96 -16.46 -28.20 -48.61
N ALA A 97 -17.68 -28.65 -48.32
CA ALA A 97 -18.05 -29.42 -47.13
C ALA A 97 -18.42 -30.85 -47.59
N PRO A 98 -18.56 -31.82 -46.66
CA PRO A 98 -19.91 -32.40 -46.51
C PRO A 98 -20.32 -32.83 -45.08
N ALA A 99 -21.65 -32.86 -44.90
CA ALA A 99 -22.50 -33.82 -44.17
C ALA A 99 -21.85 -35.02 -43.43
N SER A 100 -22.40 -35.64 -42.37
CA SER A 100 -23.55 -35.46 -41.45
C SER A 100 -23.74 -36.83 -40.75
N ARG A 101 -24.12 -36.91 -39.46
CA ARG A 101 -24.93 -38.03 -38.90
C ARG A 101 -25.45 -37.72 -37.49
N LEU A 102 -26.61 -38.31 -37.15
CA LEU A 102 -27.42 -38.04 -35.96
C LEU A 102 -27.23 -39.09 -34.85
N VAL A 103 -27.19 -38.66 -33.58
CA VAL A 103 -27.88 -39.16 -32.35
C VAL A 103 -27.87 -37.98 -31.35
N GLY A 104 -28.84 -37.69 -30.48
CA GLY A 104 -30.19 -38.24 -30.27
C GLY A 104 -30.66 -38.06 -28.81
N HIS A 105 -31.32 -36.94 -28.48
CA HIS A 105 -31.74 -36.60 -27.10
C HIS A 105 -33.13 -37.17 -26.72
N PRO A 106 -33.32 -37.67 -25.48
CA PRO A 106 -34.64 -37.93 -24.91
C PRO A 106 -35.33 -36.66 -24.35
N ARG A 107 -36.63 -36.78 -24.10
CA ARG A 107 -37.61 -35.66 -24.02
C ARG A 107 -37.98 -35.26 -22.58
N HIS A 108 -38.34 -33.98 -22.40
CA HIS A 108 -39.23 -33.51 -21.31
C HIS A 108 -40.69 -33.43 -21.78
N PRO A 109 -41.67 -33.64 -20.87
CA PRO A 109 -43.01 -33.06 -20.98
C PRO A 109 -43.42 -32.36 -19.62
N PRO A 110 -44.61 -31.73 -19.46
CA PRO A 110 -44.69 -30.28 -19.70
C PRO A 110 -45.58 -29.47 -18.71
N GLY A 111 -45.62 -28.14 -18.92
CA GLY A 111 -46.70 -27.24 -18.49
C GLY A 111 -46.33 -26.22 -17.41
N ARG A 112 -46.98 -25.05 -17.33
CA ARG A 112 -47.73 -24.27 -18.35
C ARG A 112 -47.88 -22.83 -17.80
N ASP A 113 -47.73 -21.84 -18.68
CA ASP A 113 -48.30 -20.48 -18.69
C ASP A 113 -48.52 -19.70 -17.37
N PHE A 114 -47.97 -18.48 -17.28
CA PHE A 114 -48.78 -17.24 -17.35
C PHE A 114 -47.92 -15.98 -17.54
N ALA A 115 -48.53 -14.94 -18.12
CA ALA A 115 -47.89 -13.69 -18.56
C ALA A 115 -47.90 -12.58 -17.45
N PRO A 116 -47.25 -11.40 -17.65
CA PRO A 116 -46.75 -10.57 -16.56
C PRO A 116 -47.74 -9.52 -16.02
N LEU A 117 -47.48 -9.03 -14.80
CA LEU A 117 -48.09 -7.81 -14.25
C LEU A 117 -47.05 -6.90 -13.56
N ALA A 118 -47.40 -5.62 -13.45
CA ALA A 118 -46.46 -4.50 -13.39
C ALA A 118 -46.22 -3.90 -11.99
N HIS A 119 -45.24 -2.99 -11.92
CA HIS A 119 -45.03 -2.06 -10.81
C HIS A 119 -46.31 -1.30 -10.39
N PRO A 120 -46.43 -0.99 -9.09
CA PRO A 120 -47.09 0.21 -8.64
C PRO A 120 -46.11 1.17 -7.95
N ALA A 121 -46.03 2.40 -8.48
CA ALA A 121 -45.65 3.57 -7.72
C ALA A 121 -46.85 4.54 -7.69
N ARG A 122 -47.03 5.26 -6.57
CA ARG A 122 -48.07 6.28 -6.30
C ARG A 122 -49.49 5.77 -5.97
N ALA A 123 -49.78 5.60 -4.69
CA ALA A 123 -51.10 5.85 -4.11
C ALA A 123 -51.05 6.03 -2.58
N ALA A 124 -50.75 7.25 -2.10
CA ALA A 124 -50.99 7.70 -0.71
C ALA A 124 -50.76 9.22 -0.55
N ARG A 125 -51.73 10.03 -0.98
CA ARG A 125 -51.90 11.43 -0.52
C ARG A 125 -53.37 11.65 -0.19
N ARG A 126 -53.64 12.40 0.89
CA ARG A 126 -54.95 12.84 1.43
C ARG A 126 -55.65 11.93 2.45
N ALA A 127 -55.20 12.02 3.69
CA ALA A 127 -55.99 12.18 4.93
C ALA A 127 -54.99 12.32 6.10
N ALA A 128 -55.12 13.21 7.09
CA ALA A 128 -56.12 14.26 7.32
C ALA A 128 -55.42 15.55 7.80
N GLN A 129 -56.09 16.70 7.63
CA GLN A 129 -55.76 17.93 8.35
C GLN A 129 -56.55 17.94 9.65
N ALA A 130 -55.89 18.17 10.78
CA ALA A 130 -56.51 18.49 12.05
C ALA A 130 -55.58 19.42 12.85
N GLU A 131 -55.98 20.69 12.85
CA GLU A 131 -55.77 21.75 13.86
C GLU A 131 -54.56 21.69 14.81
N ALA A 132 -53.73 22.74 14.73
CA ALA A 132 -52.72 23.05 15.74
C ALA A 132 -53.31 24.02 16.79
N PRO A 133 -53.01 23.84 18.09
CA PRO A 133 -53.08 24.93 19.06
C PRO A 133 -51.76 25.71 19.06
N ALA A 134 -51.85 27.02 18.86
CA ALA A 134 -50.75 27.91 19.24
C ALA A 134 -50.70 28.03 20.77
N HIS A 135 -49.50 28.20 21.34
CA HIS A 135 -49.14 29.14 22.43
C HIS A 135 -47.78 28.76 23.06
N GLY A 136 -47.06 29.77 23.54
CA GLY A 136 -45.93 29.58 24.47
C GLY A 136 -44.54 29.64 23.84
N VAL A 137 -43.94 30.83 23.85
CA VAL A 137 -42.48 30.96 23.80
C VAL A 137 -41.93 30.41 25.12
N LEU A 138 -41.58 29.13 25.14
CA LEU A 138 -40.91 28.50 26.26
C LEU A 138 -39.44 28.95 26.30
N ALA A 139 -39.08 29.65 27.38
CA ALA A 139 -37.70 29.99 27.68
C ALA A 139 -36.82 28.73 27.70
N PRO A 140 -35.53 28.82 27.32
CA PRO A 140 -34.62 27.69 27.42
C PRO A 140 -34.58 27.20 28.87
N PRO A 141 -34.62 25.87 29.12
CA PRO A 141 -34.55 25.35 30.47
C PRO A 141 -33.26 25.84 31.16
N PRO A 142 -33.29 26.11 32.47
CA PRO A 142 -32.14 26.64 33.18
C PRO A 142 -30.94 25.73 32.97
N GLN A 143 -29.76 26.32 32.82
CA GLN A 143 -28.50 25.58 32.68
C GLN A 143 -28.19 24.85 33.99
N ALA A 144 -28.83 23.69 34.19
CA ALA A 144 -28.43 22.71 35.17
C ALA A 144 -26.98 22.36 34.85
N GLY A 145 -26.07 22.86 35.68
CA GLY A 145 -24.65 22.89 35.38
C GLY A 145 -24.18 21.51 34.96
N VAL A 146 -23.76 21.39 33.70
CA VAL A 146 -23.03 20.22 33.21
C VAL A 146 -21.76 20.17 34.04
N ARG A 147 -21.81 19.42 35.15
CA ARG A 147 -20.61 18.95 35.82
C ARG A 147 -19.82 18.27 34.71
N SER A 148 -18.71 18.87 34.33
CA SER A 148 -17.76 18.25 33.44
C SER A 148 -17.33 16.95 34.10
N ALA A 149 -17.94 15.85 33.65
CA ALA A 149 -17.34 14.54 33.82
C ALA A 149 -15.99 14.67 33.14
N GLY A 150 -14.94 14.81 33.96
CA GLY A 150 -13.57 14.90 33.46
C GLY A 150 -13.29 13.70 32.56
N PRO A 151 -12.33 13.82 31.62
CA PRO A 151 -12.00 12.71 30.72
C PRO A 151 -11.80 11.46 31.57
N ALA A 152 -12.63 10.44 31.33
CA ALA A 152 -12.71 9.26 32.19
C ALA A 152 -11.31 8.67 32.32
N GLN A 153 -10.72 8.81 33.51
CA GLN A 153 -9.36 8.40 33.77
C GLN A 153 -9.31 6.88 33.83
N TRP A 154 -9.16 6.26 32.66
CA TRP A 154 -8.59 4.94 32.53
C TRP A 154 -7.16 5.01 33.04
N LEU A 155 -7.04 4.84 34.36
CA LEU A 155 -5.82 4.87 35.16
C LEU A 155 -4.91 3.70 34.74
N VAL A 156 -4.20 3.88 33.61
CA VAL A 156 -3.09 3.02 33.21
C VAL A 156 -1.94 3.25 34.19
N ARG A 157 -2.01 2.57 35.33
CA ARG A 157 -0.88 2.41 36.24
C ARG A 157 0.21 1.60 35.53
N GLY A 158 1.22 2.31 35.00
CA GLY A 158 2.57 1.78 34.82
C GLY A 158 2.76 0.62 33.83
N ALA A 159 2.43 0.82 32.54
CA ALA A 159 3.17 0.18 31.43
C ALA A 159 3.09 1.08 30.18
N PRO A 160 4.20 1.38 29.46
CA PRO A 160 4.22 2.54 28.56
C PRO A 160 3.72 2.24 27.13
N VAL A 161 2.90 3.17 26.60
CA VAL A 161 2.63 3.41 25.16
C VAL A 161 2.01 2.24 24.37
N LYS A 162 0.69 2.00 24.53
CA LYS A 162 -0.10 1.13 23.64
C LYS A 162 -0.47 1.77 22.28
N SER A 163 -0.53 3.09 22.21
CA SER A 163 -0.91 3.90 21.03
C SER A 163 0.06 5.06 20.84
N LEU A 164 0.21 5.55 19.60
CA LEU A 164 0.95 6.78 19.32
C LEU A 164 0.27 8.01 19.94
N GLY A 165 -1.07 8.02 20.03
CA GLY A 165 -1.94 9.10 20.52
C GLY A 165 -1.88 10.41 19.74
N ARG A 166 -1.05 10.44 18.68
CA ARG A 166 -0.89 11.50 17.71
C ARG A 166 -0.47 10.89 16.38
N LEU A 167 -0.96 11.48 15.29
CA LEU A 167 -0.65 11.07 13.93
C LEU A 167 -0.12 12.27 13.13
N ARG A 168 0.93 12.05 12.35
CA ARG A 168 1.40 12.95 11.29
C ARG A 168 0.45 12.82 10.10
N THR A 169 -0.39 13.83 9.88
CA THR A 169 -1.40 13.84 8.81
C THR A 169 -1.02 14.81 7.70
N ALA A 170 -1.76 14.81 6.59
CA ALA A 170 -1.64 15.83 5.54
C ALA A 170 -1.96 17.26 6.06
N LEU A 171 -2.67 17.39 7.20
CA LEU A 171 -3.03 18.65 7.85
C LEU A 171 -2.19 18.92 9.11
N GLY A 172 -0.94 18.44 9.12
CA GLY A 172 -0.02 18.51 10.25
C GLY A 172 -0.23 17.41 11.29
N GLU A 173 0.42 17.53 12.44
CA GLU A 173 0.18 16.64 13.57
C GLU A 173 -1.19 16.87 14.19
N ARG A 174 -1.88 15.77 14.49
CA ARG A 174 -3.23 15.74 15.08
C ARG A 174 -3.26 14.71 16.20
N SER A 175 -4.10 14.91 17.21
CA SER A 175 -4.47 13.78 18.08
C SER A 175 -5.30 12.78 17.26
N ASP A 176 -5.39 11.53 17.74
CA ASP A 176 -6.20 10.51 17.08
C ASP A 176 -7.68 10.94 16.97
N TYR A 177 -8.17 11.69 17.97
CA TYR A 177 -9.50 12.29 17.96
C TYR A 177 -9.65 13.38 16.88
N ASP A 178 -8.72 14.34 16.81
CA ASP A 178 -8.75 15.41 15.79
C ASP A 178 -8.58 14.85 14.37
N ALA A 179 -7.86 13.74 14.22
CA ALA A 179 -7.68 13.04 12.96
C ALA A 179 -8.98 12.34 12.50
N VAL A 180 -9.70 11.65 13.40
CA VAL A 180 -10.96 10.97 13.06
C VAL A 180 -12.15 11.92 12.94
N ALA A 181 -12.16 13.03 13.71
CA ALA A 181 -13.24 14.02 13.70
C ALA A 181 -13.41 14.72 12.34
N GLN A 182 -12.38 14.73 11.50
CA GLN A 182 -12.43 15.22 10.10
C GLN A 182 -13.37 14.40 9.19
N CYS A 183 -13.79 13.20 9.61
CA CYS A 183 -14.68 12.35 8.81
C CYS A 183 -16.13 12.88 8.78
N SER A 184 -16.49 13.60 7.72
CA SER A 184 -17.84 14.12 7.46
C SER A 184 -18.87 13.08 7.02
N ARG A 185 -18.53 11.78 6.99
CA ARG A 185 -19.41 10.65 6.60
C ARG A 185 -19.97 10.67 5.17
N CYS A 186 -19.51 11.58 4.32
CA CYS A 186 -19.97 11.81 2.93
C CYS A 186 -19.90 10.61 1.97
N GLY A 187 -19.08 9.61 2.24
CA GLY A 187 -19.09 8.32 1.53
C GLY A 187 -18.25 8.19 0.25
N TYR A 188 -17.53 9.24 -0.17
CA TYR A 188 -16.53 9.15 -1.26
C TYR A 188 -15.55 7.97 -1.11
N CYS A 189 -15.26 7.57 0.13
CA CYS A 189 -14.37 6.48 0.43
C CYS A 189 -14.94 5.08 0.17
N GLU A 190 -16.26 4.88 0.02
CA GLU A 190 -16.84 3.58 -0.35
C GLU A 190 -16.35 3.12 -1.74
N GLN A 191 -16.40 4.04 -2.71
CA GLN A 191 -16.00 3.80 -4.10
C GLN A 191 -14.50 3.47 -4.26
N ALA A 192 -13.70 3.74 -3.23
CA ALA A 192 -12.27 3.44 -3.15
C ALA A 192 -11.91 2.37 -2.11
N CYS A 193 -12.88 1.83 -1.35
CA CYS A 193 -12.59 0.87 -0.28
C CYS A 193 -12.75 -0.57 -0.80
N PRO A 194 -11.66 -1.31 -1.04
CA PRO A 194 -11.74 -2.64 -1.65
C PRO A 194 -12.57 -3.62 -0.82
N THR A 195 -12.51 -3.55 0.52
CA THR A 195 -13.32 -4.43 1.37
C THR A 195 -14.80 -4.10 1.31
N TYR A 196 -15.16 -2.83 1.17
CA TYR A 196 -16.56 -2.43 0.97
C TYR A 196 -17.08 -2.87 -0.40
N LYS A 197 -16.31 -2.67 -1.49
CA LYS A 197 -16.64 -3.20 -2.83
C LYS A 197 -16.87 -4.72 -2.79
N ALA A 198 -16.11 -5.44 -1.98
CA ALA A 198 -16.21 -6.89 -1.83
C ALA A 198 -17.43 -7.35 -1.01
N THR A 199 -17.80 -6.67 0.08
CA THR A 199 -18.81 -7.17 1.03
C THR A 199 -20.10 -6.37 1.11
N GLY A 200 -20.14 -5.13 0.60
CA GLY A 200 -21.25 -4.19 0.77
C GLY A 200 -21.51 -3.73 2.22
N ARG A 201 -20.71 -4.20 3.20
CA ARG A 201 -20.93 -3.95 4.63
C ARG A 201 -20.39 -2.57 5.00
N GLU A 202 -21.29 -1.64 5.35
CA GLU A 202 -20.92 -0.27 5.72
C GLU A 202 -19.91 -0.20 6.88
N ALA A 203 -20.01 -1.08 7.89
CA ALA A 203 -19.03 -1.14 8.98
C ALA A 203 -17.59 -1.44 8.48
N GLN A 204 -17.44 -2.14 7.35
CA GLN A 204 -16.17 -2.42 6.69
C GLN A 204 -15.79 -1.35 5.63
N SER A 205 -16.56 -0.28 5.49
CA SER A 205 -16.15 0.91 4.74
C SER A 205 -15.12 1.72 5.53
N ALA A 206 -14.46 2.67 4.88
CA ALA A 206 -13.57 3.59 5.58
C ALA A 206 -14.34 4.59 6.48
N ARG A 207 -15.54 5.06 6.09
CA ARG A 207 -16.33 5.94 6.97
C ARG A 207 -16.89 5.17 8.16
N GLY A 208 -17.30 3.91 7.97
CA GLY A 208 -17.75 3.01 9.03
C GLY A 208 -16.66 2.76 10.05
N ARG A 209 -15.46 2.35 9.59
CA ARG A 209 -14.26 2.22 10.43
C ARG A 209 -13.93 3.52 11.17
N ASN A 210 -13.98 4.68 10.52
CA ASN A 210 -13.76 5.96 11.20
C ASN A 210 -14.84 6.26 12.26
N GLN A 211 -16.10 5.84 12.09
CA GLN A 211 -17.10 5.97 13.16
C GLN A 211 -16.83 5.02 14.33
N ILE A 212 -16.37 3.80 14.05
CA ILE A 212 -15.95 2.84 15.07
C ILE A 212 -14.79 3.41 15.89
N VAL A 213 -13.73 3.91 15.25
CA VAL A 213 -12.60 4.55 15.93
C VAL A 213 -13.06 5.77 16.74
N ARG A 214 -13.94 6.61 16.18
CA ARG A 214 -14.46 7.79 16.88
C ARG A 214 -15.30 7.43 18.10
N GLN A 215 -16.25 6.50 17.98
CA GLN A 215 -17.08 6.05 19.10
C GLN A 215 -16.25 5.39 20.20
N PHE A 216 -15.19 4.65 19.82
CA PHE A 216 -14.25 4.07 20.76
C PHE A 216 -13.49 5.16 21.55
N LEU A 217 -12.94 6.17 20.87
CA LEU A 217 -12.30 7.33 21.51
C LEU A 217 -13.28 8.18 22.36
N GLU A 218 -14.57 8.21 22.00
CA GLU A 218 -15.63 8.89 22.76
C GLU A 218 -16.16 8.04 23.94
N GLY A 219 -15.65 6.82 24.17
CA GLY A 219 -16.09 5.94 25.25
C GLY A 219 -17.51 5.36 25.06
N LYS A 220 -17.98 5.26 23.80
CA LYS A 220 -19.36 4.87 23.43
C LYS A 220 -19.50 3.42 22.96
N PHE A 221 -18.44 2.61 23.10
CA PHE A 221 -18.51 1.17 22.85
C PHE A 221 -18.83 0.43 24.15
N GLU A 222 -19.97 -0.26 24.20
CA GLU A 222 -20.32 -1.17 25.29
C GLU A 222 -19.48 -2.46 25.23
N ASP A 223 -19.30 -3.01 24.02
CA ASP A 223 -18.45 -4.16 23.75
C ASP A 223 -17.44 -3.84 22.62
N PRO A 224 -16.16 -3.59 22.94
CA PRO A 224 -15.11 -3.38 21.94
C PRO A 224 -14.89 -4.56 20.97
N SER A 225 -15.28 -5.79 21.33
CA SER A 225 -15.09 -6.95 20.45
C SER A 225 -15.98 -6.89 19.20
N SER A 226 -17.14 -6.23 19.27
CA SER A 226 -18.01 -5.95 18.13
C SER A 226 -17.33 -5.14 17.01
N ALA A 227 -16.25 -4.42 17.31
CA ALA A 227 -15.44 -3.71 16.32
C ALA A 227 -14.44 -4.61 15.57
N GLU A 228 -14.19 -5.84 16.02
CA GLU A 228 -13.10 -6.68 15.52
C GLU A 228 -13.24 -6.99 14.03
N GLU A 229 -14.41 -7.44 13.56
CA GLU A 229 -14.61 -7.78 12.13
C GLU A 229 -14.32 -6.57 11.23
N ALA A 230 -14.84 -5.39 11.60
CA ALA A 230 -14.65 -4.16 10.86
C ALA A 230 -13.19 -3.72 10.83
N LEU A 231 -12.48 -3.76 11.96
CA LEU A 231 -11.08 -3.32 12.06
C LEU A 231 -10.10 -4.34 11.45
N SER A 232 -10.26 -5.63 11.74
CA SER A 232 -9.39 -6.71 11.24
C SER A 232 -9.42 -6.85 9.73
N THR A 233 -10.59 -6.66 9.10
CA THR A 233 -10.74 -6.71 7.63
C THR A 233 -10.06 -5.56 6.88
N CYS A 234 -9.52 -4.52 7.54
CA CYS A 234 -8.86 -3.43 6.82
C CYS A 234 -7.52 -3.86 6.18
N LEU A 235 -7.34 -3.56 4.88
CA LEU A 235 -6.10 -3.84 4.14
C LEU A 235 -4.97 -2.81 4.38
N LEU A 236 -5.24 -1.70 5.08
CA LEU A 236 -4.29 -0.59 5.30
C LEU A 236 -3.71 0.02 3.99
N CYS A 237 -4.44 -0.11 2.89
CA CYS A 237 -4.00 0.25 1.54
C CYS A 237 -3.96 1.76 1.24
N GLY A 238 -4.65 2.61 2.03
CA GLY A 238 -4.67 4.08 1.84
C GLY A 238 -5.55 4.61 0.70
N ALA A 239 -6.22 3.75 -0.07
CA ALA A 239 -7.10 4.16 -1.17
C ALA A 239 -8.21 5.12 -0.71
N CYS A 240 -8.84 4.82 0.44
CA CYS A 240 -9.84 5.69 1.06
C CYS A 240 -9.30 7.06 1.48
N THR A 241 -8.07 7.15 1.99
CA THR A 241 -7.41 8.42 2.35
C THR A 241 -7.05 9.23 1.09
N THR A 242 -6.72 8.55 0.00
CA THR A 242 -6.46 9.18 -1.31
C THR A 242 -7.74 9.79 -1.90
N ALA A 243 -8.85 9.07 -1.82
CA ALA A 243 -10.16 9.51 -2.32
C ALA A 243 -10.90 10.50 -1.39
N CYS A 244 -10.44 10.68 -0.15
CA CYS A 244 -11.11 11.54 0.83
C CYS A 244 -10.74 13.02 0.62
N PRO A 245 -11.71 13.92 0.39
CA PRO A 245 -11.42 15.36 0.27
C PRO A 245 -10.77 15.95 1.54
N ALA A 246 -11.16 15.45 2.71
CA ALA A 246 -10.59 15.83 4.01
C ALA A 246 -9.28 15.06 4.36
N ARG A 247 -8.80 14.16 3.49
CA ARG A 247 -7.56 13.38 3.68
C ARG A 247 -7.45 12.64 5.03
N VAL A 248 -8.58 12.16 5.57
CA VAL A 248 -8.65 11.43 6.85
C VAL A 248 -7.68 10.22 6.83
N PRO A 249 -6.73 10.10 7.78
CA PRO A 249 -5.70 9.07 7.81
C PRO A 249 -6.26 7.73 8.33
N THR A 250 -7.23 7.17 7.60
CA THR A 250 -7.99 5.99 8.00
C THR A 250 -7.12 4.75 8.26
N PRO A 251 -6.06 4.44 7.49
CA PRO A 251 -5.17 3.32 7.81
C PRO A 251 -4.51 3.44 9.18
N ASP A 252 -4.02 4.64 9.53
CA ASP A 252 -3.31 4.89 10.78
C ASP A 252 -4.27 4.90 11.98
N LEU A 253 -5.45 5.51 11.82
CA LEU A 253 -6.54 5.45 12.80
C LEU A 253 -7.00 4.02 13.10
N VAL A 254 -7.13 3.19 12.06
CA VAL A 254 -7.45 1.76 12.21
C VAL A 254 -6.29 1.01 12.88
N LEU A 255 -5.04 1.43 12.69
CA LEU A 255 -3.89 0.82 13.37
C LEU A 255 -3.83 1.14 14.86
N GLU A 256 -4.08 2.37 15.29
CA GLU A 256 -4.19 2.69 16.71
C GLU A 256 -5.36 1.91 17.35
N ALA A 257 -6.53 1.90 16.71
CA ALA A 257 -7.69 1.15 17.20
C ALA A 257 -7.42 -0.37 17.27
N ARG A 258 -6.70 -0.95 16.30
CA ARG A 258 -6.28 -2.37 16.38
C ARG A 258 -5.36 -2.64 17.57
N ARG A 259 -4.45 -1.72 17.91
CA ARG A 259 -3.53 -1.88 19.05
C ARG A 259 -4.27 -1.89 20.38
N GLU A 260 -5.27 -1.04 20.51
CA GLU A 260 -6.04 -0.91 21.75
C GLU A 260 -7.12 -1.97 21.90
N ILE A 261 -7.82 -2.33 20.80
CA ILE A 261 -8.97 -3.26 20.83
C ILE A 261 -8.54 -4.72 20.64
N LEU A 262 -7.73 -5.04 19.62
CA LEU A 262 -7.36 -6.43 19.30
C LEU A 262 -6.11 -6.89 20.06
N GLY A 263 -5.17 -5.96 20.28
CA GLY A 263 -3.87 -6.24 20.87
C GLY A 263 -3.06 -7.30 20.11
N GLN A 264 -2.09 -7.87 20.81
CA GLN A 264 -1.33 -9.06 20.40
C GLN A 264 -1.17 -9.97 21.60
N PRO A 265 -1.29 -11.31 21.45
CA PRO A 265 -0.90 -12.21 22.52
C PRO A 265 0.61 -12.09 22.74
N GLU A 266 1.00 -11.94 24.01
CA GLU A 266 2.37 -11.57 24.41
C GLU A 266 3.44 -12.55 23.89
N TRP A 267 3.10 -13.84 23.74
CA TRP A 267 4.00 -14.84 23.15
C TRP A 267 4.30 -14.56 21.67
N ALA A 268 3.32 -14.12 20.87
CA ALA A 268 3.51 -13.85 19.45
C ALA A 268 4.35 -12.58 19.25
N ARG A 269 4.13 -11.57 20.11
CA ARG A 269 4.95 -10.35 20.18
C ARG A 269 6.41 -10.69 20.51
N ARG A 270 6.64 -11.50 21.55
CA ARG A 270 7.99 -11.97 21.93
C ARG A 270 8.66 -12.78 20.83
N LEU A 271 7.93 -13.70 20.19
CA LEU A 271 8.42 -14.49 19.06
C LEU A 271 8.81 -13.60 17.87
N LEU A 272 7.97 -12.63 17.52
CA LEU A 272 8.22 -11.70 16.42
C LEU A 272 9.45 -10.83 16.69
N ARG A 273 9.58 -10.24 17.88
CA ARG A 273 10.80 -9.52 18.30
C ARG A 273 12.03 -10.41 18.27
N HIS A 274 11.92 -11.62 18.80
CA HIS A 274 13.03 -12.57 18.84
C HIS A 274 13.51 -12.97 17.44
N LEU A 275 12.60 -13.20 16.48
CA LEU A 275 12.95 -13.58 15.11
C LEU A 275 13.40 -12.40 14.24
N LEU A 276 12.82 -11.21 14.40
CA LEU A 276 13.14 -10.04 13.56
C LEU A 276 14.32 -9.21 14.08
N VAL A 277 14.55 -9.16 15.39
CA VAL A 277 15.56 -8.30 16.03
C VAL A 277 16.67 -9.13 16.66
N VAL A 278 16.33 -10.06 17.57
CA VAL A 278 17.33 -10.73 18.42
C VAL A 278 18.10 -11.82 17.66
N ARG A 279 17.41 -12.54 16.76
CA ARG A 279 17.96 -13.68 16.01
C ARG A 279 17.49 -13.69 14.53
N PRO A 280 17.78 -12.64 13.74
CA PRO A 280 17.50 -12.64 12.30
C PRO A 280 18.17 -13.83 11.58
N ASP A 281 19.35 -14.28 12.04
CA ASP A 281 20.02 -15.47 11.51
C ASP A 281 19.23 -16.77 11.76
N LEU A 282 18.47 -16.85 12.85
CA LEU A 282 17.61 -18.01 13.13
C LEU A 282 16.42 -18.02 12.17
N LEU A 283 15.83 -16.86 11.88
CA LEU A 283 14.80 -16.73 10.86
C LEU A 283 15.35 -17.13 9.48
N ALA A 284 16.54 -16.65 9.10
CA ALA A 284 17.19 -17.03 7.85
C ALA A 284 17.46 -18.55 7.77
N LYS A 285 17.98 -19.16 8.84
CA LYS A 285 18.20 -20.62 8.93
C LYS A 285 16.89 -21.40 8.87
N ALA A 286 15.83 -20.95 9.52
CA ALA A 286 14.51 -21.59 9.48
C ALA A 286 13.89 -21.54 8.08
N VAL A 287 14.00 -20.39 7.39
CA VAL A 287 13.56 -20.24 5.99
C VAL A 287 14.37 -21.17 5.07
N ARG A 288 15.70 -21.21 5.20
CA ARG A 288 16.56 -22.13 4.43
C ARG A 288 16.23 -23.60 4.69
N ALA A 289 15.94 -23.98 5.94
CA ALA A 289 15.51 -25.33 6.29
C ALA A 289 14.16 -25.68 5.65
N GLY A 290 13.19 -24.77 5.68
CA GLY A 290 11.91 -24.93 4.98
C GLY A 290 12.08 -25.14 3.47
N PHE A 291 12.95 -24.36 2.83
CA PHE A 291 13.29 -24.53 1.41
C PHE A 291 14.01 -25.85 1.11
N ALA A 292 14.91 -26.32 1.98
CA ALA A 292 15.54 -27.63 1.83
C ALA A 292 14.51 -28.77 1.92
N LEU A 293 13.62 -28.73 2.93
CA LEU A 293 12.52 -29.69 3.09
C LEU A 293 11.56 -29.68 1.90
N LYS A 294 11.31 -28.52 1.30
CA LYS A 294 10.55 -28.39 0.04
C LYS A 294 11.28 -29.06 -1.12
N ARG A 295 12.57 -28.77 -1.32
CA ARG A 295 13.38 -29.35 -2.43
C ARG A 295 13.46 -30.88 -2.35
N MET A 296 13.42 -31.43 -1.14
CA MET A 296 13.35 -32.88 -0.88
C MET A 296 11.93 -33.48 -1.06
N GLY A 297 10.93 -32.69 -1.43
CA GLY A 297 9.53 -33.14 -1.58
C GLY A 297 8.79 -33.37 -0.25
N LEU A 298 9.48 -33.27 0.90
CA LEU A 298 8.93 -33.56 2.23
C LEU A 298 7.82 -32.58 2.63
N ALA A 299 7.94 -31.30 2.27
CA ALA A 299 6.89 -30.31 2.51
C ALA A 299 5.60 -30.65 1.73
N GLY A 300 5.75 -31.02 0.45
CA GLY A 300 4.63 -31.47 -0.40
C GLY A 300 4.00 -32.77 0.08
N LEU A 301 4.80 -33.70 0.63
CA LEU A 301 4.29 -34.92 1.26
C LEU A 301 3.50 -34.59 2.53
N ALA A 302 4.05 -33.77 3.43
CA ALA A 302 3.39 -33.36 4.69
C ALA A 302 2.12 -32.51 4.47
N ALA A 303 2.03 -31.79 3.36
CA ALA A 303 0.80 -31.13 2.92
C ALA A 303 -0.25 -32.16 2.43
N LYS A 304 0.16 -33.11 1.58
CA LYS A 304 -0.73 -34.15 1.01
C LYS A 304 -1.23 -35.17 2.04
N THR A 305 -0.43 -35.52 3.04
CA THR A 305 -0.85 -36.41 4.15
C THR A 305 -1.76 -35.72 5.16
N GLY A 306 -2.03 -34.41 5.01
CA GLY A 306 -2.80 -33.64 5.97
C GLY A 306 -2.08 -33.35 7.29
N LEU A 307 -0.83 -33.78 7.46
CA LEU A 307 -0.06 -33.58 8.68
C LEU A 307 0.11 -32.09 9.02
N LEU A 308 0.39 -31.24 8.02
CA LEU A 308 0.43 -29.78 8.23
C LEU A 308 -0.93 -29.19 8.60
N ARG A 309 -2.04 -29.83 8.22
CA ARG A 309 -3.40 -29.41 8.59
C ARG A 309 -3.73 -29.82 10.03
N LEU A 310 -3.32 -31.03 10.43
CA LEU A 310 -3.46 -31.58 11.79
C LEU A 310 -2.66 -30.75 12.81
N LEU A 311 -1.47 -30.30 12.45
CA LEU A 311 -0.62 -29.42 13.26
C LEU A 311 -1.07 -27.94 13.26
N GLY A 312 -2.20 -27.58 12.65
CA GLY A 312 -2.68 -26.20 12.54
C GLY A 312 -1.87 -25.31 11.59
N LEU A 313 -0.83 -25.83 10.94
CA LEU A 313 0.08 -25.13 10.02
C LEU A 313 -0.49 -25.02 8.59
N ARG A 314 -1.83 -24.91 8.45
CA ARG A 314 -2.49 -24.79 7.13
C ARG A 314 -1.95 -23.62 6.31
N ALA A 315 -1.71 -22.47 6.96
CA ALA A 315 -1.11 -21.30 6.33
C ALA A 315 0.29 -21.57 5.74
N LEU A 316 1.08 -22.47 6.34
CA LEU A 316 2.39 -22.86 5.85
C LEU A 316 2.29 -23.78 4.63
N ALA A 317 1.32 -24.71 4.62
CA ALA A 317 1.05 -25.56 3.46
C ALA A 317 0.55 -24.74 2.25
N GLU A 318 -0.29 -23.73 2.47
CA GLU A 318 -0.75 -22.81 1.42
C GLU A 318 0.38 -21.88 0.96
N ALA A 319 1.24 -21.39 1.86
CA ALA A 319 2.41 -20.60 1.46
C ALA A 319 3.45 -21.43 0.66
N ASP A 320 3.68 -22.69 1.04
CA ASP A 320 4.62 -23.57 0.34
C ASP A 320 4.19 -23.85 -1.10
N ALA A 321 2.89 -24.00 -1.39
CA ALA A 321 2.41 -24.21 -2.75
C ALA A 321 2.82 -23.09 -3.74
N HIS A 322 3.09 -21.88 -3.26
CA HIS A 322 3.27 -20.69 -4.12
C HIS A 322 4.70 -20.13 -4.19
N VAL A 323 5.61 -20.50 -3.28
CA VAL A 323 7.02 -20.11 -3.37
C VAL A 323 7.78 -21.13 -4.22
N LYS A 324 7.86 -20.89 -5.53
CA LYS A 324 8.46 -21.83 -6.50
C LYS A 324 10.00 -21.83 -6.50
N GLU A 325 10.62 -20.71 -6.11
CA GLU A 325 12.08 -20.57 -6.05
C GLU A 325 12.61 -20.83 -4.63
N THR A 326 13.63 -21.68 -4.52
CA THR A 326 14.34 -21.98 -3.27
C THR A 326 15.80 -21.55 -3.40
N PRO A 327 16.16 -20.32 -3.00
CA PRO A 327 17.53 -19.84 -3.13
C PRO A 327 18.45 -20.52 -2.11
N GLU A 328 19.64 -20.95 -2.54
CA GLU A 328 20.59 -21.69 -1.69
C GLU A 328 21.22 -20.80 -0.59
N ARG A 329 21.34 -19.50 -0.89
CA ARG A 329 21.71 -18.41 0.01
C ARG A 329 20.77 -17.23 -0.15
N THR A 330 20.57 -16.47 0.91
CA THR A 330 19.79 -15.22 0.89
C THR A 330 20.50 -14.14 0.07
N LEU A 331 19.76 -13.13 -0.38
CA LEU A 331 20.34 -11.99 -1.09
C LEU A 331 21.41 -11.29 -0.23
N ALA A 332 21.09 -10.97 1.03
CA ALA A 332 21.99 -10.25 1.95
C ALA A 332 23.29 -11.01 2.24
N GLU A 333 23.26 -12.35 2.33
CA GLU A 333 24.50 -13.16 2.39
C GLU A 333 25.38 -12.90 1.15
N ALA A 334 24.80 -12.94 -0.06
CA ALA A 334 25.53 -12.65 -1.29
C ALA A 334 26.03 -11.18 -1.38
N LEU A 335 25.24 -10.20 -0.94
CA LEU A 335 25.62 -8.78 -1.03
C LEU A 335 26.71 -8.37 -0.01
N ARG A 336 26.86 -9.08 1.11
CA ARG A 336 28.00 -8.89 2.04
C ARG A 336 29.32 -9.35 1.43
N GLU A 337 29.28 -10.42 0.65
CA GLU A 337 30.44 -10.99 -0.03
C GLU A 337 30.86 -10.15 -1.26
N ASP A 338 29.92 -9.46 -1.90
CA ASP A 338 30.17 -8.62 -3.08
C ASP A 338 31.04 -7.40 -2.76
N ALA A 339 32.29 -7.41 -3.24
CA ALA A 339 33.22 -6.31 -3.07
C ALA A 339 32.82 -5.04 -3.83
N SER A 340 32.02 -5.13 -4.90
CA SER A 340 31.54 -3.96 -5.65
C SER A 340 30.54 -3.12 -4.85
N LEU A 341 29.88 -3.74 -3.86
CA LEU A 341 28.91 -3.12 -2.95
C LEU A 341 29.52 -2.66 -1.62
N ARG A 342 30.85 -2.48 -1.57
CA ARG A 342 31.60 -1.96 -0.41
C ARG A 342 32.11 -0.53 -0.61
N ALA A 343 31.52 0.23 -1.54
CA ALA A 343 31.81 1.67 -1.66
C ALA A 343 31.58 2.39 -0.32
N GLY A 344 32.55 3.23 0.07
CA GLY A 344 32.55 3.99 1.32
C GLY A 344 31.59 5.19 1.29
N PRO A 345 31.94 6.30 1.97
CA PRO A 345 31.11 7.52 1.98
C PRO A 345 30.71 8.02 0.57
N ASP A 346 31.61 7.85 -0.41
CA ASP A 346 31.44 8.26 -1.82
C ASP A 346 30.51 7.38 -2.66
N ALA A 347 29.79 6.43 -2.05
CA ALA A 347 28.79 5.63 -2.73
C ALA A 347 27.67 6.52 -3.31
N ALA A 348 27.35 6.41 -4.60
CA ALA A 348 26.30 7.22 -5.23
C ALA A 348 24.88 6.84 -4.73
N TRP A 349 24.74 5.66 -4.12
CA TRP A 349 23.50 5.14 -3.56
C TRP A 349 23.76 4.06 -2.50
N SER A 350 22.75 3.83 -1.66
CA SER A 350 22.68 2.71 -0.73
C SER A 350 21.50 1.80 -1.10
N TYR A 351 21.68 0.49 -1.12
CA TYR A 351 20.59 -0.46 -1.38
C TYR A 351 20.11 -1.12 -0.09
N PHE A 352 18.80 -1.02 0.18
CA PHE A 352 18.09 -1.67 1.28
C PHE A 352 17.44 -2.96 0.75
N ALA A 353 17.91 -4.12 1.24
CA ALA A 353 17.33 -5.42 0.90
C ALA A 353 16.02 -5.63 1.69
N ALA A 354 14.88 -5.58 1.01
CA ALA A 354 13.61 -5.92 1.62
C ALA A 354 13.56 -7.41 1.99
N CYS A 355 12.90 -7.78 3.10
CA CYS A 355 12.85 -9.18 3.53
C CYS A 355 12.23 -10.12 2.45
N GLY A 356 11.27 -9.61 1.69
CA GLY A 356 10.63 -10.33 0.59
C GLY A 356 11.60 -10.67 -0.55
N THR A 357 12.42 -9.72 -0.98
CA THR A 357 13.42 -9.94 -2.03
C THR A 357 14.63 -10.68 -1.48
N ASN A 358 14.97 -10.50 -0.20
CA ASN A 358 16.01 -11.25 0.47
C ASN A 358 15.78 -12.76 0.56
N PHE A 359 14.54 -13.17 0.87
CA PHE A 359 14.19 -14.57 1.16
C PHE A 359 13.40 -15.27 0.04
N VAL A 360 12.53 -14.55 -0.68
CA VAL A 360 11.55 -15.15 -1.61
C VAL A 360 11.92 -14.88 -3.07
N PHE A 361 12.43 -13.67 -3.37
CA PHE A 361 12.73 -13.26 -4.75
C PHE A 361 14.11 -12.56 -4.91
N PRO A 362 15.26 -13.23 -4.66
CA PRO A 362 16.58 -12.58 -4.77
C PRO A 362 16.88 -11.98 -6.14
N ARG A 363 16.33 -12.58 -7.21
CA ARG A 363 16.42 -12.06 -8.59
C ARG A 363 15.91 -10.62 -8.75
N VAL A 364 14.92 -10.20 -7.94
CA VAL A 364 14.38 -8.83 -7.94
C VAL A 364 15.40 -7.83 -7.38
N GLY A 365 16.11 -8.21 -6.33
CA GLY A 365 17.17 -7.39 -5.76
C GLY A 365 18.37 -7.29 -6.70
N LEU A 366 18.77 -8.39 -7.32
CA LEU A 366 19.82 -8.39 -8.36
C LEU A 366 19.46 -7.51 -9.56
N ALA A 367 18.20 -7.56 -10.03
CA ALA A 367 17.71 -6.66 -11.09
C ALA A 367 17.72 -5.19 -10.64
N SER A 368 17.33 -4.91 -9.40
CA SER A 368 17.38 -3.56 -8.82
C SER A 368 18.81 -3.02 -8.72
N LEU A 369 19.77 -3.85 -8.31
CA LEU A 369 21.20 -3.49 -8.28
C LEU A 369 21.76 -3.20 -9.67
N ARG A 370 21.40 -4.00 -10.69
CA ARG A 370 21.80 -3.71 -12.09
C ARG A 370 21.25 -2.36 -12.57
N ILE A 371 19.98 -2.06 -12.28
CA ILE A 371 19.40 -0.74 -12.58
C ILE A 371 20.19 0.39 -11.89
N LEU A 372 20.42 0.28 -10.59
CA LEU A 372 21.13 1.32 -9.82
C LEU A 372 22.59 1.48 -10.29
N HIS A 373 23.29 0.40 -10.62
CA HIS A 373 24.62 0.47 -11.22
C HIS A 373 24.62 1.13 -12.60
N ARG A 374 23.65 0.79 -13.45
CA ARG A 374 23.55 1.31 -14.82
C ARG A 374 23.20 2.80 -14.90
N VAL A 375 22.43 3.30 -13.92
CA VAL A 375 21.93 4.69 -13.87
C VAL A 375 22.81 5.58 -13.00
N HIS A 376 23.30 5.09 -11.86
CA HIS A 376 23.98 5.90 -10.84
C HIS A 376 25.43 5.45 -10.55
N GLY A 377 25.94 4.40 -11.19
CA GLY A 377 27.30 3.92 -10.99
C GLY A 377 27.50 3.14 -9.68
N ARG A 378 28.65 3.31 -9.02
CA ARG A 378 28.98 2.52 -7.81
C ARG A 378 28.14 2.95 -6.61
N GLY A 379 27.44 2.00 -6.01
CA GLY A 379 26.79 2.16 -4.70
C GLY A 379 27.32 1.13 -3.71
N ALA A 380 26.58 0.95 -2.61
CA ALA A 380 26.90 -0.07 -1.63
C ALA A 380 25.68 -0.62 -0.91
N PHE A 381 25.81 -1.85 -0.41
CA PHE A 381 24.76 -2.50 0.38
C PHE A 381 24.62 -1.81 1.75
N LEU A 382 23.39 -1.48 2.14
CA LEU A 382 23.08 -1.12 3.52
C LEU A 382 22.71 -2.43 4.22
N ASP A 383 23.58 -2.94 5.11
CA ASP A 383 23.33 -4.23 5.79
C ASP A 383 22.23 -4.10 6.86
N ASN A 384 21.00 -4.03 6.35
CA ASN A 384 19.80 -3.63 7.07
C ASN A 384 19.09 -4.83 7.72
N PRO A 385 18.56 -4.69 8.94
CA PRO A 385 17.53 -5.59 9.44
C PRO A 385 16.19 -5.39 8.70
N CYS A 386 15.14 -6.07 9.16
CA CYS A 386 13.78 -5.86 8.66
C CYS A 386 13.35 -4.38 8.79
N CYS A 387 12.55 -3.88 7.84
CA CYS A 387 12.02 -2.50 7.91
C CYS A 387 11.07 -2.26 9.10
N GLY A 388 10.54 -3.31 9.74
CA GLY A 388 9.62 -3.21 10.89
C GLY A 388 8.13 -3.09 10.55
N LEU A 389 7.74 -3.00 9.27
CA LEU A 389 6.34 -2.83 8.85
C LEU A 389 5.41 -3.93 9.40
N LEU A 390 5.89 -5.17 9.46
CA LEU A 390 5.09 -6.29 9.95
C LEU A 390 4.74 -6.10 11.43
N ALA A 391 5.73 -5.77 12.26
CA ALA A 391 5.51 -5.46 13.68
C ALA A 391 4.55 -4.27 13.85
N PHE A 392 4.76 -3.19 13.11
CA PHE A 392 3.92 -1.99 13.15
C PHE A 392 2.45 -2.26 12.78
N ASN A 393 2.22 -3.01 11.69
CA ASN A 393 0.89 -3.33 11.19
C ASN A 393 0.09 -4.26 12.11
N TYR A 394 0.79 -5.05 12.92
CA TYR A 394 0.21 -5.98 13.89
C TYR A 394 0.25 -5.44 15.33
N GLY A 395 0.71 -4.21 15.54
CA GLY A 395 0.57 -3.49 16.82
C GLY A 395 1.77 -3.56 17.75
N ASP A 396 2.87 -4.18 17.33
CA ASP A 396 4.12 -4.20 18.09
C ASP A 396 4.97 -2.96 17.77
N LEU A 397 4.59 -1.84 18.38
CA LEU A 397 5.25 -0.54 18.22
C LEU A 397 6.71 -0.55 18.70
N GLU A 398 7.04 -1.32 19.74
CA GLU A 398 8.39 -1.33 20.30
C GLU A 398 9.36 -2.07 19.39
N THR A 399 9.00 -3.25 18.87
CA THR A 399 9.80 -3.93 17.83
C THR A 399 9.92 -3.09 16.56
N ALA A 400 8.86 -2.36 16.17
CA ALA A 400 8.91 -1.46 15.02
C ALA A 400 9.88 -0.28 15.24
N ARG A 401 9.87 0.33 16.44
CA ARG A 401 10.81 1.39 16.84
C ARG A 401 12.25 0.87 16.91
N GLU A 402 12.47 -0.30 17.49
CA GLU A 402 13.79 -0.92 17.61
C GLU A 402 14.41 -1.19 16.24
N LEU A 403 13.64 -1.78 15.30
CA LEU A 403 14.06 -1.95 13.91
C LEU A 403 14.31 -0.62 13.20
N ALA A 404 13.48 0.39 13.44
CA ALA A 404 13.69 1.73 12.86
C ALA A 404 14.97 2.38 13.37
N ARG A 405 15.26 2.29 14.68
CA ARG A 405 16.51 2.78 15.28
C ARG A 405 17.74 2.12 14.67
N LEU A 406 17.71 0.78 14.52
CA LEU A 406 18.79 0.03 13.89
C LEU A 406 19.00 0.42 12.42
N ASN A 407 17.92 0.58 11.64
CA ASN A 407 18.01 0.99 10.23
C ASN A 407 18.59 2.42 10.08
N ILE A 408 18.18 3.35 10.96
CA ILE A 408 18.72 4.72 11.00
C ILE A 408 20.21 4.69 11.36
N GLN A 409 20.60 3.97 12.41
CA GLN A 409 22.00 3.82 12.81
C GLN A 409 22.87 3.23 11.69
N ARG A 410 22.41 2.17 11.01
CA ARG A 410 23.12 1.57 9.88
C ARG A 410 23.36 2.54 8.72
N TRP A 411 22.45 3.50 8.51
CA TRP A 411 22.62 4.55 7.50
C TRP A 411 23.60 5.64 7.99
N GLU A 412 23.47 6.10 9.23
CA GLU A 412 24.38 7.08 9.84
C GLU A 412 25.83 6.58 9.92
N ASP A 413 26.04 5.30 10.25
CA ASP A 413 27.35 4.63 10.31
C ASP A 413 28.12 4.75 8.98
N ARG A 414 27.40 4.83 7.85
CA ARG A 414 27.99 4.97 6.50
C ARG A 414 28.46 6.38 6.18
N ARG A 415 28.08 7.39 6.98
CA ARG A 415 28.51 8.80 6.83
C ARG A 415 28.31 9.34 5.40
N SER A 416 27.17 9.02 4.79
CA SER A 416 26.87 9.33 3.39
C SER A 416 25.45 9.86 3.23
N ASP A 417 25.32 10.96 2.49
CA ASP A 417 24.05 11.59 2.12
C ASP A 417 23.35 10.94 0.91
N ALA A 418 23.89 9.82 0.43
CA ALA A 418 23.39 9.10 -0.72
C ALA A 418 21.95 8.56 -0.50
N PRO A 419 21.11 8.52 -1.55
CA PRO A 419 19.76 7.95 -1.47
C PRO A 419 19.79 6.46 -1.08
N VAL A 420 18.82 6.06 -0.26
CA VAL A 420 18.62 4.68 0.20
C VAL A 420 17.46 4.05 -0.59
N PHE A 421 17.76 3.26 -1.62
CA PHE A 421 16.76 2.61 -2.45
C PHE A 421 16.28 1.30 -1.85
N ALA A 422 14.97 1.13 -1.73
CA ALA A 422 14.31 -0.13 -1.35
C ALA A 422 13.48 -0.67 -2.52
N ASP A 423 13.60 -1.98 -2.78
CA ASP A 423 12.97 -2.67 -3.93
C ASP A 423 11.57 -3.26 -3.63
N CYS A 424 10.95 -2.85 -2.53
CA CYS A 424 9.59 -3.21 -2.20
C CYS A 424 8.85 -1.97 -1.72
N SER A 425 7.84 -1.52 -2.47
CA SER A 425 7.12 -0.29 -2.17
C SER A 425 6.41 -0.29 -0.80
N SER A 426 6.11 -1.47 -0.25
CA SER A 426 5.64 -1.59 1.13
C SER A 426 6.71 -1.18 2.14
N CYS A 427 7.96 -1.62 1.94
CA CYS A 427 9.10 -1.24 2.76
C CYS A 427 9.44 0.25 2.55
N ALA A 428 9.59 0.72 1.31
CA ALA A 428 9.90 2.12 1.00
C ALA A 428 8.90 3.09 1.66
N ALA A 429 7.59 2.84 1.51
CA ALA A 429 6.54 3.63 2.15
C ALA A 429 6.62 3.61 3.70
N PHE A 430 7.06 2.50 4.31
CA PHE A 430 7.17 2.42 5.77
C PHE A 430 8.43 3.11 6.30
N LEU A 431 9.58 2.92 5.63
CA LEU A 431 10.83 3.62 5.93
C LEU A 431 10.63 5.14 5.86
N LYS A 432 9.95 5.65 4.82
CA LYS A 432 9.55 7.07 4.71
C LYS A 432 8.60 7.54 5.82
N SER A 433 7.87 6.63 6.47
CA SER A 433 6.96 6.94 7.57
C SER A 433 7.59 6.89 8.96
N TYR A 434 8.88 6.52 9.09
CA TYR A 434 9.57 6.40 10.39
C TYR A 434 9.39 7.58 11.37
N PRO A 435 9.33 8.86 10.97
CA PRO A 435 9.03 9.97 11.88
C PRO A 435 7.75 9.80 12.71
N GLN A 436 6.75 9.09 12.18
CA GLN A 436 5.50 8.73 12.88
C GLN A 436 5.75 7.95 14.17
N LEU A 437 6.78 7.09 14.20
CA LEU A 437 7.11 6.24 15.35
C LEU A 437 7.66 7.04 16.53
N PHE A 438 8.24 8.23 16.25
CA PHE A 438 9.04 9.03 17.16
C PHE A 438 8.44 10.42 17.46
N LEU A 439 7.15 10.64 17.19
CA LEU A 439 6.47 11.94 17.47
C LEU A 439 6.61 12.43 18.93
N ARG A 440 6.89 11.54 19.88
CA ARG A 440 7.13 11.84 21.31
C ARG A 440 8.61 11.77 21.73
N ASP A 441 9.53 11.61 20.78
CA ASP A 441 10.96 11.37 20.98
C ASP A 441 11.75 12.27 20.00
N PRO A 442 11.95 13.57 20.32
CA PRO A 442 12.50 14.55 19.38
C PRO A 442 13.88 14.17 18.82
N ALA A 443 14.74 13.57 19.65
CA ALA A 443 16.09 13.16 19.26
C ALA A 443 16.09 12.04 18.22
N TRP A 444 15.19 11.05 18.35
CA TRP A 444 15.01 10.04 17.31
C TRP A 444 14.17 10.51 16.12
N ARG A 445 13.26 11.46 16.33
CA ARG A 445 12.44 12.05 15.26
C ARG A 445 13.28 12.76 14.22
N GLU A 446 14.20 13.64 14.63
CA GLU A 446 15.05 14.40 13.70
C GLU A 446 15.87 13.44 12.81
N ARG A 447 16.49 12.43 13.42
CA ARG A 447 17.24 11.37 12.74
C ARG A 447 16.37 10.53 11.81
N ALA A 448 15.14 10.23 12.23
CA ALA A 448 14.15 9.54 11.39
C ALA A 448 13.67 10.40 10.21
N GLU A 449 13.56 11.73 10.38
CA GLU A 449 13.20 12.67 9.30
C GLU A 449 14.35 12.80 8.29
N ALA A 450 15.61 12.89 8.76
CA ALA A 450 16.79 12.86 7.92
C ALA A 450 16.91 11.55 7.10
N PHE A 451 16.77 10.40 7.76
CA PHE A 451 16.77 9.09 7.08
C PHE A 451 15.62 8.98 6.08
N ALA A 452 14.38 9.31 6.48
CA ALA A 452 13.21 9.22 5.61
C ALA A 452 13.32 10.11 4.36
N ALA A 453 14.01 11.25 4.45
CA ALA A 453 14.28 12.12 3.30
C ALA A 453 15.28 11.51 2.29
N ARG A 454 16.16 10.59 2.72
CA ARG A 454 17.07 9.83 1.84
C ARG A 454 16.42 8.59 1.22
N VAL A 455 15.34 8.07 1.81
CA VAL A 455 14.69 6.83 1.32
C VAL A 455 14.02 7.05 -0.03
N LYS A 456 14.29 6.14 -0.96
CA LYS A 456 13.70 6.06 -2.30
C LYS A 456 13.07 4.69 -2.55
N ASP A 457 11.95 4.68 -3.25
CA ASP A 457 11.40 3.46 -3.84
C ASP A 457 12.15 3.19 -5.15
N ILE A 458 12.45 1.93 -5.48
CA ILE A 458 13.13 1.59 -6.72
C ILE A 458 12.36 2.09 -7.96
N VAL A 459 11.03 2.21 -7.87
CA VAL A 459 10.19 2.71 -8.97
C VAL A 459 10.27 4.21 -9.21
N GLU A 460 11.01 4.96 -8.38
CA GLU A 460 11.37 6.37 -8.64
C GLU A 460 12.54 6.51 -9.62
N VAL A 461 13.25 5.42 -9.96
CA VAL A 461 14.44 5.49 -10.82
C VAL A 461 14.05 5.65 -12.29
N GLU A 462 14.46 6.78 -12.88
CA GLU A 462 14.36 7.04 -14.33
C GLU A 462 15.43 6.25 -15.08
N ALA A 463 15.14 4.99 -15.36
CA ALA A 463 16.02 4.08 -16.10
C ALA A 463 15.96 4.32 -17.62
N PRO A 464 17.10 4.32 -18.35
CA PRO A 464 17.14 4.47 -19.80
C PRO A 464 16.74 3.16 -20.50
N VAL A 465 15.46 2.80 -20.41
CA VAL A 465 14.91 1.57 -21.00
C VAL A 465 14.87 1.65 -22.53
N ARG A 466 15.27 0.56 -23.19
CA ARG A 466 15.09 0.37 -24.64
C ARG A 466 13.60 0.14 -24.92
N PRO A 467 12.99 0.87 -25.88
CA PRO A 467 11.58 0.69 -26.20
C PRO A 467 11.27 -0.71 -26.73
N GLY A 468 10.14 -1.27 -26.29
CA GLY A 468 9.57 -2.47 -26.91
C GLY A 468 10.24 -3.82 -26.61
N VAL A 469 11.17 -3.89 -25.65
CA VAL A 469 11.89 -5.14 -25.30
C VAL A 469 10.97 -6.18 -24.64
N LEU A 470 10.08 -5.76 -23.72
CA LEU A 470 9.22 -6.71 -23.01
C LEU A 470 8.16 -7.29 -23.97
N PRO A 471 8.12 -8.62 -24.18
CA PRO A 471 7.32 -9.21 -25.23
C PRO A 471 5.82 -9.26 -24.90
N GLY A 472 5.01 -9.07 -25.94
CA GLY A 472 3.56 -9.17 -25.89
C GLY A 472 2.88 -8.00 -25.19
N LEU A 473 1.66 -8.24 -24.69
CA LEU A 473 0.85 -7.22 -24.03
C LEU A 473 1.10 -7.22 -22.52
N VAL A 474 1.62 -6.09 -22.03
CA VAL A 474 1.98 -5.85 -20.62
C VAL A 474 0.96 -4.91 -19.97
N THR A 475 0.71 -5.08 -18.67
CA THR A 475 -0.06 -4.13 -17.85
C THR A 475 0.62 -3.90 -16.49
N LEU A 476 0.15 -2.91 -15.72
CA LEU A 476 0.68 -2.56 -14.41
C LEU A 476 -0.41 -2.69 -13.33
N HIS A 477 -0.12 -3.41 -12.25
CA HIS A 477 -0.81 -3.25 -10.98
C HIS A 477 -0.20 -2.08 -10.20
N ASP A 478 -0.98 -1.00 -10.04
CA ASP A 478 -0.69 0.09 -9.12
C ASP A 478 -0.65 -0.45 -7.68
N SER A 479 0.54 -0.83 -7.23
CA SER A 479 0.74 -1.45 -5.92
C SER A 479 0.43 -0.39 -4.86
N CYS A 480 -0.57 -0.64 -4.00
CA CYS A 480 -1.18 0.39 -3.15
C CYS A 480 -0.19 1.19 -2.27
N ARG A 481 0.93 0.59 -1.84
CA ARG A 481 1.97 1.28 -1.06
C ARG A 481 2.89 2.18 -1.90
N ALA A 482 2.98 1.99 -3.22
CA ALA A 482 3.53 2.99 -4.14
C ALA A 482 2.51 4.13 -4.33
N ARG A 483 1.34 3.83 -4.88
CA ARG A 483 0.34 4.83 -5.29
C ARG A 483 -0.23 5.64 -4.14
N HIS A 484 -0.84 5.00 -3.15
CA HIS A 484 -1.51 5.68 -2.04
C HIS A 484 -0.56 5.96 -0.87
N GLY A 485 0.47 5.13 -0.70
CA GLY A 485 1.47 5.28 0.37
C GLY A 485 2.54 6.34 0.06
N GLN A 486 2.85 6.59 -1.21
CA GLN A 486 3.95 7.47 -1.62
C GLN A 486 3.61 8.44 -2.77
N GLY A 487 2.43 8.30 -3.41
CA GLY A 487 2.06 9.09 -4.59
C GLY A 487 2.63 8.56 -5.91
N LEU A 488 3.32 7.41 -5.90
CA LEU A 488 4.06 6.87 -7.04
C LEU A 488 3.17 5.99 -7.92
N PHE A 489 2.87 6.45 -9.12
CA PHE A 489 2.03 5.75 -10.11
C PHE A 489 2.21 6.23 -11.56
N LYS A 490 2.83 7.41 -11.77
CA LYS A 490 3.19 7.91 -13.10
C LYS A 490 4.54 7.32 -13.53
N GLU A 491 5.48 7.30 -12.59
CA GLU A 491 6.86 6.85 -12.68
C GLU A 491 6.96 5.34 -13.00
N PRO A 492 6.39 4.41 -12.21
CA PRO A 492 6.43 2.98 -12.53
C PRO A 492 5.79 2.67 -13.90
N ARG A 493 4.73 3.40 -14.22
CA ARG A 493 3.92 3.24 -15.43
C ARG A 493 4.63 3.74 -16.68
N ALA A 494 5.32 4.88 -16.60
CA ALA A 494 6.11 5.41 -17.71
C ALA A 494 7.21 4.42 -18.11
N ALA A 495 7.98 3.91 -17.13
CA ALA A 495 9.04 2.94 -17.37
C ALA A 495 8.52 1.63 -18.00
N VAL A 496 7.45 1.03 -17.43
CA VAL A 496 6.86 -0.21 -17.98
C VAL A 496 6.24 0.02 -19.37
N LYS A 497 5.55 1.15 -19.59
CA LYS A 497 4.96 1.47 -20.89
C LYS A 497 6.00 1.73 -21.98
N ALA A 498 7.15 2.31 -21.63
CA ALA A 498 8.27 2.47 -22.56
C ALA A 498 8.93 1.11 -22.87
N ALA A 499 9.20 0.29 -21.84
CA ALA A 499 9.81 -1.02 -21.99
C ALA A 499 8.95 -2.05 -22.76
N ALA A 500 7.62 -1.91 -22.77
CA ALA A 500 6.70 -2.88 -23.36
C ALA A 500 6.50 -2.75 -24.88
N ALA A 501 6.50 -3.89 -25.59
CA ALA A 501 6.11 -3.96 -27.00
C ALA A 501 4.66 -3.49 -27.23
N ALA A 502 3.76 -3.81 -26.29
CA ALA A 502 2.44 -3.21 -26.18
C ALA A 502 2.04 -3.08 -24.71
N PHE A 503 1.36 -1.98 -24.36
CA PHE A 503 0.87 -1.72 -23.01
C PHE A 503 -0.66 -1.57 -23.00
N ALA A 504 -1.34 -2.36 -22.16
CA ALA A 504 -2.75 -2.19 -21.85
C ALA A 504 -2.92 -1.57 -20.47
N GLU A 505 -3.75 -0.53 -20.38
CA GLU A 505 -4.18 0.01 -19.08
C GLU A 505 -5.18 -0.96 -18.43
N MET A 506 -4.87 -1.44 -17.22
CA MET A 506 -5.77 -2.30 -16.47
C MET A 506 -6.83 -1.44 -15.77
N GLU A 507 -8.09 -1.75 -16.02
CA GLU A 507 -9.21 -1.14 -15.32
C GLU A 507 -9.06 -1.35 -13.81
N CYS A 508 -9.31 -0.30 -13.02
CA CYS A 508 -9.21 -0.31 -11.56
C CYS A 508 -7.85 -0.86 -11.09
N SER A 509 -6.76 -0.51 -11.80
CA SER A 509 -5.39 -1.01 -11.56
C SER A 509 -4.92 -0.85 -10.10
N ASP A 510 -5.45 0.16 -9.39
CA ASP A 510 -5.17 0.51 -8.00
C ASP A 510 -6.01 -0.19 -6.93
N ASP A 511 -7.07 -0.91 -7.30
CA ASP A 511 -7.76 -1.79 -6.34
C ASP A 511 -6.77 -2.82 -5.76
N CYS A 512 -6.90 -3.11 -4.46
CA CYS A 512 -5.95 -3.96 -3.75
C CYS A 512 -6.07 -5.44 -4.19
N CYS A 513 -4.93 -6.11 -4.40
CA CYS A 513 -4.87 -7.53 -4.73
C CYS A 513 -5.26 -8.50 -3.58
N GLY A 514 -5.48 -7.99 -2.35
CA GLY A 514 -5.79 -8.79 -1.16
C GLY A 514 -4.59 -9.32 -0.38
N GLY A 515 -3.36 -9.18 -0.88
CA GLY A 515 -2.15 -9.77 -0.28
C GLY A 515 -1.58 -9.06 0.96
N ALA A 516 -2.40 -8.42 1.80
CA ALA A 516 -1.92 -7.51 2.86
C ALA A 516 -1.36 -8.23 4.11
N GLY A 517 -0.17 -8.83 4.01
CA GLY A 517 0.49 -9.48 5.15
C GLY A 517 -0.30 -10.69 5.67
N LEU A 518 -0.56 -10.75 6.98
CA LEU A 518 -1.37 -11.82 7.56
C LEU A 518 -2.87 -11.71 7.23
N PHE A 519 -3.33 -10.64 6.56
CA PHE A 519 -4.74 -10.52 6.14
C PHE A 519 -5.18 -11.72 5.31
N ALA A 520 -4.36 -12.16 4.35
CA ALA A 520 -4.72 -13.28 3.46
C ALA A 520 -4.90 -14.61 4.20
N PHE A 521 -4.25 -14.77 5.37
CA PHE A 521 -4.40 -15.95 6.22
C PHE A 521 -5.51 -15.81 7.26
N LYS A 522 -5.82 -14.59 7.72
CA LYS A 522 -6.93 -14.31 8.66
C LYS A 522 -8.30 -14.22 7.99
N HIS A 523 -8.35 -13.78 6.74
CA HIS A 523 -9.59 -13.59 5.98
C HIS A 523 -9.45 -14.18 4.56
N PRO A 524 -9.24 -15.51 4.43
CA PRO A 524 -8.90 -16.13 3.15
C PRO A 524 -10.00 -15.96 2.09
N GLU A 525 -11.28 -16.03 2.47
CA GLU A 525 -12.42 -15.85 1.55
C GLU A 525 -12.46 -14.43 0.97
N LEU A 526 -12.24 -13.42 1.83
CA LEU A 526 -12.23 -12.02 1.41
C LEU A 526 -10.98 -11.67 0.59
N SER A 527 -9.83 -12.24 0.95
CA SER A 527 -8.60 -12.17 0.16
C SER A 527 -8.78 -12.78 -1.23
N GLU A 528 -9.50 -13.89 -1.32
CA GLU A 528 -9.77 -14.58 -2.57
C GLU A 528 -10.73 -13.79 -3.47
N GLU A 529 -11.79 -13.21 -2.90
CA GLU A 529 -12.71 -12.36 -3.66
C GLU A 529 -12.01 -11.14 -4.26
N LEU A 530 -11.16 -10.46 -3.47
CA LEU A 530 -10.35 -9.33 -3.95
C LEU A 530 -9.38 -9.75 -5.05
N LEU A 531 -8.72 -10.90 -4.89
CA LEU A 531 -7.80 -11.43 -5.89
C LEU A 531 -8.53 -11.80 -7.19
N ARG A 532 -9.66 -12.51 -7.09
CA ARG A 532 -10.50 -12.91 -8.22
C ARG A 532 -10.90 -11.70 -9.07
N ARG A 533 -11.33 -10.61 -8.45
CA ARG A 533 -11.62 -9.34 -9.15
C ARG A 533 -10.37 -8.78 -9.83
N LYS A 534 -9.25 -8.65 -9.11
CA LYS A 534 -7.99 -8.12 -9.66
C LYS A 534 -7.49 -8.89 -10.89
N ILE A 535 -7.54 -10.23 -10.85
CA ILE A 535 -7.16 -11.05 -12.00
C ILE A 535 -8.19 -10.96 -13.13
N GLY A 536 -9.47 -10.78 -12.80
CA GLY A 536 -10.52 -10.46 -13.76
C GLY A 536 -10.19 -9.23 -14.61
N HIS A 537 -9.79 -8.11 -13.98
CA HIS A 537 -9.39 -6.89 -14.72
C HIS A 537 -8.11 -7.09 -15.54
N ALA A 538 -7.11 -7.82 -15.02
CA ALA A 538 -5.88 -8.14 -15.78
C ALA A 538 -6.17 -8.98 -17.02
N LYS A 539 -7.08 -9.97 -16.89
CA LYS A 539 -7.55 -10.82 -17.99
C LYS A 539 -8.40 -10.04 -19.00
N ALA A 540 -9.25 -9.12 -18.54
CA ALA A 540 -10.06 -8.25 -19.39
C ALA A 540 -9.18 -7.28 -20.23
N ALA A 541 -8.07 -6.82 -19.66
CA ALA A 541 -7.04 -6.06 -20.38
C ALA A 541 -6.24 -6.90 -21.41
N GLY A 542 -6.41 -8.23 -21.43
CA GLY A 542 -5.70 -9.16 -22.33
C GLY A 542 -4.20 -9.30 -22.07
N ALA A 543 -3.68 -8.69 -20.99
CA ALA A 543 -2.26 -8.59 -20.72
C ALA A 543 -1.71 -9.87 -20.08
N ARG A 544 -0.78 -10.54 -20.78
CA ARG A 544 -0.14 -11.77 -20.28
C ARG A 544 1.00 -11.51 -19.31
N THR A 545 1.48 -10.26 -19.20
CA THR A 545 2.47 -9.88 -18.19
C THR A 545 1.89 -8.76 -17.31
N VAL A 546 1.80 -8.99 -16.01
CA VAL A 546 1.39 -8.00 -15.01
C VAL A 546 2.62 -7.55 -14.22
N CYS A 547 3.01 -6.28 -14.34
CA CYS A 547 4.07 -5.70 -13.52
C CYS A 547 3.52 -5.25 -12.16
N ALA A 548 4.29 -5.44 -11.08
CA ALA A 548 3.98 -4.94 -9.73
C ALA A 548 5.27 -4.54 -8.97
N SER A 549 5.17 -3.72 -7.91
CA SER A 549 6.33 -3.17 -7.17
C SER A 549 6.40 -3.55 -5.68
N GLY A 550 5.54 -4.48 -5.24
CA GLY A 550 5.54 -4.97 -3.85
C GLY A 550 5.65 -6.49 -3.79
N THR A 551 6.54 -7.02 -2.93
CA THR A 551 6.71 -8.47 -2.76
C THR A 551 5.40 -9.20 -2.43
N SER A 552 4.56 -8.61 -1.58
CA SER A 552 3.26 -9.18 -1.24
C SER A 552 2.27 -9.18 -2.42
N CYS A 553 2.39 -8.21 -3.33
CA CYS A 553 1.64 -8.19 -4.58
C CYS A 553 2.14 -9.25 -5.54
N LEU A 554 3.47 -9.49 -5.65
CA LEU A 554 4.02 -10.58 -6.45
C LEU A 554 3.47 -11.95 -6.01
N ILE A 555 3.54 -12.27 -4.72
CA ILE A 555 3.06 -13.56 -4.17
C ILE A 555 1.56 -13.74 -4.47
N GLN A 556 0.76 -12.73 -4.14
CA GLN A 556 -0.70 -12.81 -4.27
C GLN A 556 -1.15 -12.83 -5.75
N LEU A 557 -0.54 -12.02 -6.62
CA LEU A 557 -0.87 -12.00 -8.05
C LEU A 557 -0.38 -13.27 -8.77
N ALA A 558 0.79 -13.82 -8.42
CA ALA A 558 1.26 -15.08 -8.98
C ALA A 558 0.26 -16.21 -8.72
N ARG A 559 -0.20 -16.34 -7.47
CA ARG A 559 -1.25 -17.28 -7.05
C ARG A 559 -2.56 -17.05 -7.80
N GLY A 560 -2.95 -15.80 -8.01
CA GLY A 560 -4.18 -15.44 -8.70
C GLY A 560 -4.16 -15.76 -10.19
N LEU A 561 -3.06 -15.43 -10.86
CA LEU A 561 -2.86 -15.74 -12.28
C LEU A 561 -2.84 -17.25 -12.49
N GLU A 562 -2.04 -17.99 -11.73
CA GLU A 562 -2.00 -19.47 -11.77
C GLU A 562 -3.38 -20.12 -11.64
N LYS A 563 -4.28 -19.55 -10.82
CA LYS A 563 -5.63 -20.08 -10.59
C LYS A 563 -6.68 -19.62 -11.61
N TYR A 564 -6.65 -18.36 -12.06
CA TYR A 564 -7.76 -17.72 -12.81
C TYR A 564 -7.40 -17.28 -14.24
N TYR A 565 -6.11 -17.17 -14.54
CA TYR A 565 -5.59 -16.78 -15.86
C TYR A 565 -4.17 -17.34 -16.07
N PRO A 566 -4.03 -18.67 -16.24
CA PRO A 566 -2.74 -19.36 -16.22
C PRO A 566 -1.83 -19.03 -17.41
N GLU A 567 -2.36 -18.39 -18.45
CA GLU A 567 -1.59 -17.82 -19.56
C GLU A 567 -0.86 -16.51 -19.18
N GLY A 568 -1.18 -15.95 -18.01
CA GLY A 568 -0.59 -14.74 -17.45
C GLY A 568 0.51 -15.01 -16.42
N ARG A 569 1.52 -14.15 -16.41
CA ARG A 569 2.60 -14.10 -15.39
C ARG A 569 2.64 -12.75 -14.69
N VAL A 570 3.13 -12.74 -13.44
CA VAL A 570 3.50 -11.51 -12.74
C VAL A 570 5.01 -11.35 -12.75
N VAL A 571 5.51 -10.12 -12.90
CA VAL A 571 6.93 -9.76 -12.78
C VAL A 571 7.10 -8.56 -11.88
N HIS A 572 8.24 -8.43 -11.21
CA HIS A 572 8.56 -7.19 -10.52
C HIS A 572 8.87 -6.07 -11.52
N TRP A 573 8.58 -4.83 -11.12
CA TRP A 573 8.98 -3.65 -11.86
C TRP A 573 10.49 -3.64 -12.17
N SER A 574 11.33 -3.96 -11.18
CA SER A 574 12.78 -4.05 -11.37
C SER A 574 13.19 -5.12 -12.40
N GLU A 575 12.49 -6.26 -12.45
CA GLU A 575 12.78 -7.30 -13.44
C GLU A 575 12.44 -6.79 -14.85
N ALA A 576 11.23 -6.24 -15.00
CA ALA A 576 10.74 -5.70 -16.27
C ALA A 576 11.60 -4.54 -16.81
N VAL A 577 12.02 -3.62 -15.94
CA VAL A 577 12.91 -2.50 -16.31
C VAL A 577 14.33 -2.99 -16.61
N CYS A 578 14.85 -3.94 -15.84
CA CYS A 578 16.19 -4.49 -16.08
C CYS A 578 16.29 -5.29 -17.38
N GLU A 579 15.26 -6.08 -17.74
CA GLU A 579 15.19 -6.79 -19.03
C GLU A 579 15.31 -5.79 -20.20
N ALA A 580 14.69 -4.62 -20.06
CA ALA A 580 14.74 -3.54 -21.05
C ALA A 580 15.97 -2.60 -20.95
N LEU A 581 16.86 -2.73 -19.96
CA LEU A 581 18.11 -1.96 -19.92
C LEU A 581 19.14 -2.53 -20.90
N ASP A 582 19.38 -3.84 -20.77
CA ASP A 582 20.50 -4.52 -21.42
C ASP A 582 20.08 -5.13 -22.77
N GLY A 583 18.79 -5.46 -22.93
CA GLY A 583 18.17 -5.80 -24.21
C GLY A 583 18.88 -6.93 -24.96
N SER A 584 18.91 -8.11 -24.33
CA SER A 584 19.34 -9.40 -24.88
C SER A 584 20.54 -9.34 -25.83
N ASP A 585 21.74 -9.27 -25.26
CA ASP A 585 22.89 -9.90 -25.91
C ASP A 585 22.59 -11.41 -25.97
N GLY A 586 22.29 -11.89 -27.18
CA GLY A 586 21.99 -13.30 -27.49
C GLY A 586 23.21 -14.08 -27.92
#